data_AF-A0A2L2WSL2-F1
#
_entry.id   AF-A0A2L2WSL2-F1
#
_cell.length_a   1.000
_cell.length_b   1.000
_cell.length_c   1.000
_cell.angle_alpha   90.00
_cell.angle_beta   90.00
_cell.angle_gamma   90.00
#
_symmetry.space_group_name_H-M   'P 1'
#
loop_
_entity.id
_entity.type
_entity.pdbx_description
1 polymer ?
#
loop_
_entity_poly.entity_id
_entity_poly.type
_entity_poly.pdbx_seq_one_letter_code
_entity_poly.pdbx_strand_id
1 'polypeptide(L)'
;MFARQKVEIFKPAIDTRYSDEQVVSHDKHTIKSTPIDSSAQILLLSSEIDVIGIDEAQFFDNGLPEVCNELANRGVRVIIAGLDMDYKGIPFGPIPALCAIADEVIKVHAICVRCGALAYVSHRTVENSSRVLLGETQEYEPLCRDCYQKAIANNHIE
;
A
#
# COMPACT_ATOMS: atom_id res chain seq x y z
N MET A 1 5.27 -22.56 6.57
CA MET A 1 4.43 -22.57 7.78
C MET A 1 5.20 -21.84 8.87
N PHE A 2 4.88 -20.57 9.11
CA PHE A 2 5.51 -19.78 10.16
C PHE A 2 4.76 -20.04 11.49
N ALA A 3 5.45 -20.57 12.50
CA ALA A 3 4.98 -20.67 13.89
C ALA A 3 3.60 -21.36 14.18
N ARG A 4 3.01 -22.12 13.23
CA ARG A 4 1.65 -22.73 13.33
C ARG A 4 0.48 -21.73 13.43
N GLN A 5 0.71 -20.47 13.11
CA GLN A 5 -0.37 -19.47 13.04
C GLN A 5 -1.14 -19.61 11.72
N LYS A 6 -2.46 -19.50 11.79
CA LYS A 6 -3.33 -19.38 10.61
C LYS A 6 -3.21 -17.94 10.09
N VAL A 7 -2.77 -17.82 8.84
CA VAL A 7 -2.51 -16.54 8.18
C VAL A 7 -3.36 -16.43 6.93
N GLU A 8 -4.00 -15.28 6.74
CA GLU A 8 -4.70 -14.92 5.51
C GLU A 8 -4.23 -13.53 5.04
N ILE A 9 -4.14 -13.32 3.73
CA ILE A 9 -3.73 -12.05 3.14
C ILE A 9 -4.85 -11.54 2.26
N PHE A 10 -5.29 -10.31 2.48
CA PHE A 10 -6.28 -9.65 1.64
C PHE A 10 -5.62 -8.59 0.76
N LYS A 11 -6.10 -8.49 -0.48
CA LYS A 11 -5.75 -7.39 -1.39
C LYS A 11 -7.02 -6.77 -1.97
N PRO A 12 -7.00 -5.49 -2.35
CA PRO A 12 -8.18 -4.84 -2.92
C PRO A 12 -8.40 -5.38 -4.34
N ALA A 13 -9.65 -5.70 -4.71
CA ALA A 13 -9.97 -6.29 -6.01
C ALA A 13 -9.61 -5.37 -7.20
N ILE A 14 -9.52 -4.06 -6.97
CA ILE A 14 -9.05 -3.08 -7.96
C ILE A 14 -7.58 -3.30 -8.34
N ASP A 15 -6.78 -3.99 -7.52
CA ASP A 15 -5.37 -4.26 -7.84
C ASP A 15 -5.17 -5.56 -8.64
N THR A 16 -5.18 -5.39 -9.96
CA THR A 16 -4.99 -6.47 -10.95
C THR A 16 -3.56 -6.56 -11.50
N ARG A 17 -2.59 -5.79 -10.95
CA ARG A 17 -1.21 -5.70 -11.47
C ARG A 17 -0.46 -7.03 -11.48
N TYR A 18 -0.81 -7.93 -10.56
CA TYR A 18 -0.29 -9.27 -10.49
C TYR A 18 -1.46 -10.19 -10.18
N SER A 19 -1.82 -11.05 -11.14
CA SER A 19 -2.72 -12.22 -11.08
C SER A 19 -3.91 -12.16 -10.10
N ASP A 20 -5.09 -12.57 -10.55
CA ASP A 20 -6.33 -12.60 -9.76
C ASP A 20 -6.22 -13.28 -8.36
N GLU A 21 -5.19 -14.08 -8.07
CA GLU A 21 -5.08 -14.87 -6.82
C GLU A 21 -3.76 -14.73 -6.02
N GLN A 22 -2.80 -13.88 -6.42
CA GLN A 22 -1.44 -13.87 -5.84
C GLN A 22 -0.87 -12.48 -5.56
N VAL A 23 -0.35 -12.26 -4.34
CA VAL A 23 0.52 -11.10 -4.02
C VAL A 23 1.95 -11.46 -4.43
N VAL A 24 2.43 -10.80 -5.48
CA VAL A 24 3.80 -10.92 -5.97
C VAL A 24 4.57 -9.72 -5.45
N SER A 25 5.46 -9.95 -4.48
CA SER A 25 6.49 -8.97 -4.18
C SER A 25 7.44 -8.86 -5.38
N HIS A 26 8.03 -7.67 -5.59
CA HIS A 26 9.05 -7.44 -6.61
C HIS A 26 10.22 -8.46 -6.52
N ASP A 27 10.41 -9.11 -5.37
CA ASP A 27 11.44 -10.11 -5.08
C ASP A 27 11.02 -11.57 -5.34
N LYS A 28 9.95 -11.81 -6.12
CA LYS A 28 9.52 -13.15 -6.62
C LYS A 28 9.09 -14.16 -5.55
N HIS A 29 8.87 -13.72 -4.30
CA HIS A 29 8.17 -14.53 -3.31
C HIS A 29 6.67 -14.29 -3.43
N THR A 30 5.92 -15.37 -3.69
CA THR A 30 4.47 -15.31 -3.85
C THR A 30 3.75 -15.93 -2.66
N ILE A 31 2.86 -15.17 -2.05
CA ILE A 31 1.94 -15.66 -1.02
C ILE A 31 0.52 -15.54 -1.60
N LYS A 32 -0.30 -16.56 -1.36
CA LYS A 32 -1.72 -16.53 -1.78
C LYS A 32 -2.43 -15.37 -1.09
N SER A 33 -3.27 -14.68 -1.84
CA SER A 33 -4.04 -13.54 -1.34
C SER A 33 -5.47 -13.61 -1.84
N THR A 34 -6.42 -13.26 -0.98
CA THR A 34 -7.84 -13.19 -1.31
C THR A 34 -8.21 -11.77 -1.76
N PRO A 35 -8.58 -11.55 -3.03
CA PRO A 35 -9.07 -10.25 -3.48
C PRO A 35 -10.46 -9.96 -2.90
N ILE A 36 -10.68 -8.72 -2.45
CA ILE A 36 -11.96 -8.28 -1.87
C ILE A 36 -12.32 -6.86 -2.30
N ASP A 37 -13.64 -6.58 -2.37
CA ASP A 37 -14.15 -5.29 -2.85
C ASP A 37 -14.30 -4.23 -1.74
N SER A 38 -14.37 -4.65 -0.48
CA SER A 38 -14.56 -3.76 0.66
C SER A 38 -13.92 -4.31 1.92
N SER A 39 -13.46 -3.40 2.78
CA SER A 39 -12.85 -3.70 4.08
C SER A 39 -13.75 -4.56 4.98
N ALA A 40 -15.08 -4.39 4.90
CA ALA A 40 -16.04 -5.15 5.70
C ALA A 40 -15.99 -6.67 5.43
N GLN A 41 -15.58 -7.09 4.22
CA GLN A 41 -15.45 -8.52 3.89
C GLN A 41 -14.35 -9.20 4.71
N ILE A 42 -13.32 -8.45 5.15
CA ILE A 42 -12.24 -8.98 6.00
C ILE A 42 -12.83 -9.57 7.28
N LEU A 43 -13.77 -8.87 7.93
CA LEU A 43 -14.40 -9.36 9.14
C LEU A 43 -15.14 -10.69 8.92
N LEU A 44 -15.84 -10.82 7.78
CA LEU A 44 -16.58 -12.04 7.42
C LEU A 44 -15.64 -13.22 7.16
N LEU A 45 -14.48 -12.96 6.56
CA LEU A 45 -13.51 -13.96 6.17
C LEU A 45 -12.46 -14.26 7.25
N SER A 46 -12.42 -13.47 8.34
CA SER A 46 -11.42 -13.53 9.42
C SER A 46 -11.62 -14.66 10.46
N SER A 47 -12.64 -15.51 10.30
CA SER A 47 -12.96 -16.52 11.31
C SER A 47 -11.79 -17.49 11.54
N GLU A 48 -11.40 -17.68 12.79
CA GLU A 48 -10.28 -18.54 13.22
C GLU A 48 -8.90 -18.17 12.64
N ILE A 49 -8.67 -16.93 12.21
CA ILE A 49 -7.37 -16.47 11.72
C ILE A 49 -6.60 -15.77 12.83
N ASP A 50 -5.31 -16.11 12.99
CA ASP A 50 -4.43 -15.53 14.01
C ASP A 50 -3.74 -14.26 13.49
N VAL A 51 -3.42 -14.22 12.19
CA VAL A 51 -2.71 -13.10 11.55
C VAL A 51 -3.36 -12.74 10.22
N ILE A 52 -3.66 -11.45 10.04
CA ILE A 52 -4.20 -10.91 8.80
C ILE A 52 -3.18 -9.96 8.17
N GLY A 53 -2.79 -10.26 6.93
CA GLY A 53 -2.07 -9.34 6.07
C GLY A 53 -3.03 -8.53 5.20
N ILE A 54 -2.81 -7.24 5.05
CA ILE A 54 -3.58 -6.37 4.15
C ILE A 54 -2.58 -5.66 3.27
N ASP A 55 -2.54 -6.02 1.99
CA ASP A 55 -1.66 -5.39 1.01
C ASP A 55 -2.37 -4.28 0.25
N GLU A 56 -1.61 -3.30 -0.23
CA GLU A 56 -2.10 -2.20 -1.06
C GLU A 56 -3.27 -1.43 -0.41
N ALA A 57 -3.18 -1.25 0.91
CA ALA A 57 -4.23 -0.75 1.79
C ALA A 57 -4.76 0.65 1.42
N GLN A 58 -3.98 1.45 0.69
CA GLN A 58 -4.40 2.78 0.23
C GLN A 58 -5.60 2.75 -0.74
N PHE A 59 -5.88 1.60 -1.37
CA PHE A 59 -7.02 1.45 -2.27
C PHE A 59 -8.30 0.96 -1.58
N PHE A 60 -8.26 0.64 -0.30
CA PHE A 60 -9.45 0.28 0.46
C PHE A 60 -10.30 1.51 0.83
N ASP A 61 -11.55 1.22 1.19
CA ASP A 61 -12.48 2.22 1.72
C ASP A 61 -12.07 2.75 3.10
N ASN A 62 -12.68 3.88 3.50
CA ASN A 62 -12.41 4.55 4.78
C ASN A 62 -12.92 3.77 6.01
N GLY A 63 -13.59 2.62 5.83
CA GLY A 63 -13.98 1.72 6.91
C GLY A 63 -12.84 0.83 7.40
N LEU A 64 -11.74 0.72 6.62
CA LEU A 64 -10.61 -0.13 6.96
C LEU A 64 -10.02 0.10 8.37
N PRO A 65 -9.86 1.35 8.88
CA PRO A 65 -9.37 1.59 10.24
C PRO A 65 -10.25 0.98 11.34
N GLU A 66 -11.57 1.03 11.18
CA GLU A 66 -12.51 0.45 12.15
C GLU A 66 -12.41 -1.08 12.14
N VAL A 67 -12.37 -1.69 10.96
CA VAL A 67 -12.15 -3.13 10.77
C VAL A 67 -10.84 -3.59 11.43
N CYS A 68 -9.74 -2.86 11.22
CA CYS A 68 -8.45 -3.21 11.79
C CYS A 68 -8.46 -3.14 13.34
N ASN A 69 -9.06 -2.10 13.90
CA ASN A 69 -9.21 -1.98 15.36
C ASN A 69 -10.07 -3.09 15.93
N GLU A 70 -11.17 -3.46 15.27
CA GLU A 70 -12.03 -4.56 15.73
C GLU A 70 -11.27 -5.89 15.74
N LEU A 71 -10.50 -6.19 14.70
CA LEU A 71 -9.67 -7.40 14.63
C LEU A 71 -8.58 -7.41 15.71
N ALA A 72 -7.87 -6.29 15.90
CA ALA A 72 -6.85 -6.15 16.93
C ALA A 72 -7.44 -6.33 18.34
N ASN A 73 -8.61 -5.75 18.62
CA ASN A 73 -9.33 -5.91 19.88
C ASN A 73 -9.77 -7.37 20.14
N ARG A 74 -9.96 -8.18 19.09
CA ARG A 74 -10.23 -9.63 19.18
C ARG A 74 -8.96 -10.47 19.38
N GLY A 75 -7.78 -9.84 19.42
CA GLY A 75 -6.49 -10.50 19.58
C GLY A 75 -5.86 -10.99 18.27
N VAL A 76 -6.42 -10.60 17.12
CA VAL A 76 -5.84 -10.92 15.80
C VAL A 76 -4.70 -9.94 15.50
N ARG A 77 -3.56 -10.46 15.06
CA ARG A 77 -2.45 -9.60 14.61
C ARG A 77 -2.72 -9.10 13.20
N VAL A 78 -2.88 -7.80 13.02
CA VAL A 78 -3.09 -7.17 11.71
C VAL A 78 -1.78 -6.55 11.22
N ILE A 79 -1.36 -6.89 10.00
CA ILE A 79 -0.18 -6.34 9.34
C ILE A 79 -0.64 -5.66 8.06
N ILE A 80 -0.35 -4.37 7.92
CA ILE A 80 -0.86 -3.55 6.82
C ILE A 80 0.32 -3.02 6.01
N ALA A 81 0.25 -3.16 4.70
CA ALA A 81 1.17 -2.59 3.74
C ALA A 81 0.41 -1.68 2.77
N GLY A 82 1.01 -0.55 2.41
CA GLY A 82 0.42 0.40 1.47
C GLY A 82 1.24 1.66 1.30
N LEU A 83 0.89 2.45 0.28
CA LEU A 83 1.50 3.74 0.00
C LEU A 83 0.91 4.82 0.91
N ASP A 84 1.74 5.51 1.67
CA ASP A 84 1.30 6.59 2.57
C ASP A 84 0.92 7.87 1.82
N MET A 85 1.48 8.08 0.63
CA MET A 85 1.21 9.22 -0.24
C MET A 85 0.99 8.79 -1.69
N ASP A 86 0.16 9.53 -2.42
CA ASP A 86 0.04 9.40 -3.87
C ASP A 86 1.19 10.12 -4.60
N TYR A 87 1.19 10.05 -5.93
CA TYR A 87 2.24 10.62 -6.77
C TYR A 87 2.39 12.14 -6.67
N LYS A 88 1.39 12.84 -6.10
CA LYS A 88 1.42 14.28 -5.85
C LYS A 88 1.99 14.60 -4.46
N GLY A 89 2.30 13.59 -3.64
CA GLY A 89 2.71 13.74 -2.26
C GLY A 89 1.56 14.06 -1.31
N ILE A 90 0.32 13.73 -1.70
CA ILE A 90 -0.88 13.92 -0.88
C ILE A 90 -1.16 12.59 -0.14
N PRO A 91 -1.59 12.63 1.14
CA PRO A 91 -1.93 11.41 1.86
C PRO A 91 -2.93 10.51 1.10
N PHE A 92 -2.67 9.21 1.08
CA PHE A 92 -3.40 8.26 0.23
C PHE A 92 -4.41 7.43 1.05
N GLY A 93 -5.69 7.58 0.73
CA GLY A 93 -6.74 6.68 1.18
C GLY A 93 -6.85 6.63 2.71
N PRO A 94 -7.08 5.44 3.30
CA PRO A 94 -7.21 5.28 4.74
C PRO A 94 -5.87 5.25 5.49
N ILE A 95 -4.72 5.24 4.80
CA ILE A 95 -3.40 5.06 5.43
C ILE A 95 -3.11 6.06 6.56
N PRO A 96 -3.42 7.37 6.44
CA PRO A 96 -3.15 8.32 7.53
C PRO A 96 -3.91 7.99 8.81
N ALA A 97 -5.16 7.54 8.68
CA ALA A 97 -5.96 7.12 9.83
C ALA A 97 -5.41 5.83 10.44
N LEU A 98 -4.97 4.88 9.61
CA LEU A 98 -4.31 3.64 10.06
C LEU A 98 -3.02 3.93 10.84
N CYS A 99 -2.16 4.82 10.33
CA CYS A 99 -0.95 5.23 11.03
C CYS A 99 -1.21 5.88 12.39
N ALA A 100 -2.35 6.55 12.56
CA ALA A 100 -2.70 7.20 13.83
C ALA A 100 -3.15 6.21 14.91
N ILE A 101 -3.71 5.06 14.51
CA ILE A 101 -4.25 4.05 15.44
C ILE A 101 -3.33 2.84 15.63
N ALA A 102 -2.37 2.62 14.72
CA ALA A 102 -1.50 1.44 14.75
C ALA A 102 -0.55 1.46 15.95
N ASP A 103 -0.32 0.28 16.55
CA ASP A 103 0.66 0.10 17.63
C ASP A 103 2.11 0.35 17.16
N GLU A 104 2.40 0.02 15.90
CA GLU A 104 3.71 0.20 15.28
C GLU A 104 3.56 0.70 13.83
N VAL A 105 4.36 1.71 13.46
CA VAL A 105 4.42 2.25 12.10
C VAL A 105 5.85 2.27 11.62
N ILE A 106 6.12 1.54 10.53
CA ILE A 106 7.42 1.52 9.87
C ILE A 106 7.28 2.18 8.50
N LYS A 107 7.95 3.32 8.32
CA LYS A 107 8.03 3.98 7.01
C LYS A 107 9.29 3.54 6.28
N VAL A 108 9.11 2.79 5.19
CA VAL A 108 10.20 2.34 4.33
C VAL A 108 10.52 3.39 3.27
N HIS A 109 11.78 3.46 2.86
CA HIS A 109 12.26 4.40 1.86
C HIS A 109 12.99 3.67 0.74
N ALA A 110 12.64 4.01 -0.50
CA ALA A 110 13.44 3.65 -1.67
C ALA A 110 14.67 4.56 -1.79
N ILE A 111 15.51 4.32 -2.80
CA ILE A 111 16.64 5.19 -3.14
C ILE A 111 16.22 6.12 -4.27
N CYS A 112 16.52 7.41 -4.12
CA CYS A 112 16.28 8.43 -5.13
C CYS A 112 17.12 8.14 -6.38
N VAL A 113 16.48 7.91 -7.52
CA VAL A 113 17.18 7.56 -8.77
C VAL A 113 18.01 8.72 -9.34
N ARG A 114 17.74 9.96 -8.93
CA ARG A 114 18.46 11.15 -9.43
C ARG A 114 19.70 11.52 -8.63
N CYS A 115 19.77 11.20 -7.33
CA CYS A 115 20.89 11.62 -6.48
C CYS A 115 21.36 10.60 -5.44
N GLY A 116 20.72 9.44 -5.31
CA GLY A 116 21.11 8.40 -4.35
C GLY A 116 20.67 8.64 -2.89
N ALA A 117 20.08 9.79 -2.56
CA ALA A 117 19.49 10.04 -1.24
C ALA A 117 18.24 9.16 -0.99
N LEU A 118 17.75 9.11 0.25
CA LEU A 118 16.47 8.45 0.54
C LEU A 118 15.32 9.11 -0.23
N ALA A 119 14.51 8.29 -0.90
CA ALA A 119 13.34 8.73 -1.63
C ALA A 119 12.21 9.11 -0.65
N TYR A 120 11.44 10.11 -1.07
CA TYR A 120 10.30 10.66 -0.35
C TYR A 120 8.98 10.32 -1.03
N VAL A 121 8.94 10.29 -2.36
CA VAL A 121 7.70 10.14 -3.14
C VAL A 121 7.95 9.32 -4.40
N SER A 122 6.92 8.60 -4.85
CA SER A 122 6.86 7.96 -6.16
C SER A 122 6.37 8.98 -7.20
N HIS A 123 7.29 9.68 -7.84
CA HIS A 123 6.96 10.68 -8.85
C HIS A 123 6.52 10.00 -10.14
N ARG A 124 5.35 10.36 -10.67
CA ARG A 124 4.85 9.86 -11.96
C ARG A 124 5.51 10.62 -13.11
N THR A 125 6.06 9.88 -14.08
CA THR A 125 6.77 10.43 -15.25
C THR A 125 5.89 10.62 -16.49
N VAL A 126 4.71 9.99 -16.52
CA VAL A 126 3.76 10.05 -17.63
C VAL A 126 2.64 11.06 -17.38
N GLU A 127 2.24 11.80 -18.41
CA GLU A 127 1.08 12.69 -18.38
C GLU A 127 -0.22 11.90 -18.37
N ASN A 128 -0.66 11.51 -17.16
CA ASN A 128 -1.98 10.95 -16.94
C ASN A 128 -2.57 11.51 -15.64
N SER A 129 -3.74 12.13 -15.74
CA SER A 129 -4.45 12.76 -14.62
C SER A 129 -5.18 11.78 -13.71
N SER A 130 -5.30 10.50 -14.09
CA SER A 130 -5.95 9.47 -13.29
C SER A 130 -5.19 9.23 -11.99
N ARG A 131 -5.86 9.38 -10.84
CA ARG A 131 -5.20 9.18 -9.53
C ARG A 131 -4.66 7.75 -9.38
N VAL A 132 -5.40 6.78 -9.89
CA VAL A 132 -5.01 5.36 -9.94
C VAL A 132 -4.50 5.06 -11.35
N LEU A 133 -3.20 4.81 -11.46
CA LEU A 133 -2.61 4.21 -12.65
C LEU A 133 -1.82 3.01 -12.16
N LEU A 134 -2.36 1.82 -12.44
CA LEU A 134 -1.79 0.53 -12.11
C LEU A 134 -0.62 0.26 -13.07
N GLY A 135 0.49 0.97 -12.85
CA GLY A 135 1.66 0.97 -13.73
C GLY A 135 2.81 0.13 -13.20
N GLU A 136 3.49 -0.56 -14.10
CA GLU A 136 4.81 -1.15 -13.87
C GLU A 136 5.88 -0.03 -13.75
N THR A 137 7.10 -0.43 -13.35
CA THR A 137 8.27 0.39 -12.98
C THR A 137 8.66 1.52 -13.96
N GLN A 138 8.10 1.57 -15.16
CA GLN A 138 8.40 2.58 -16.18
C GLN A 138 7.65 3.90 -15.99
N GLU A 139 6.55 3.91 -15.24
CA GLU A 139 5.67 5.09 -15.09
C GLU A 139 5.95 5.91 -13.83
N TYR A 140 6.77 5.39 -12.92
CA TYR A 140 7.08 6.00 -11.63
C TYR A 140 8.56 5.94 -11.32
N GLU A 141 9.10 7.05 -10.81
CA GLU A 141 10.46 7.11 -10.27
C GLU A 141 10.45 7.56 -8.80
N PRO A 142 11.19 6.86 -7.90
CA PRO A 142 11.32 7.29 -6.52
C PRO A 142 12.26 8.50 -6.44
N LEU A 143 11.78 9.62 -5.91
CA LEU A 143 12.55 10.86 -5.78
C LEU A 143 12.65 11.34 -4.33
N CYS A 144 13.81 11.88 -3.95
CA CYS A 144 13.95 12.65 -2.72
C CYS A 144 13.21 14.00 -2.86
N ARG A 145 13.02 14.70 -1.74
CA ARG A 145 12.26 15.96 -1.69
C ARG A 145 12.81 17.01 -2.67
N ASP A 146 14.13 17.20 -2.70
CA ASP A 146 14.77 18.22 -3.57
C ASP A 146 14.64 17.89 -5.05
N CYS A 147 14.86 16.62 -5.42
CA CYS A 147 14.71 16.16 -6.79
C CYS A 147 13.26 16.24 -7.26
N TYR A 148 12.30 15.93 -6.38
CA TYR A 148 10.87 16.07 -6.68
C TYR A 148 10.46 17.53 -6.91
N GLN A 149 10.88 18.46 -6.05
CA GLN A 149 10.60 19.89 -6.22
C GLN A 149 11.15 20.44 -7.55
N LYS A 150 12.35 20.02 -7.95
CA LYS A 150 12.92 20.37 -9.26
C LYS A 150 12.13 19.77 -10.42
N ALA A 151 11.69 18.51 -10.29
CA ALA A 151 10.91 17.84 -11.32
C ALA A 151 9.57 18.56 -11.57
N ILE A 152 8.82 18.88 -10.51
CA ILE A 152 7.52 19.56 -10.64
C ILE A 152 7.67 21.02 -11.08
N ALA A 153 8.75 21.71 -10.70
CA ALA A 153 9.00 23.08 -11.15
C ALA A 153 9.25 23.15 -12.66
N ASN A 154 9.95 22.16 -13.22
CA ASN A 154 10.21 22.08 -14.66
C ASN A 154 8.93 21.78 -15.47
N ASN A 155 8.00 21.00 -14.91
CA ASN A 155 6.72 20.68 -15.56
C ASN A 155 5.72 21.87 -15.60
N HIS A 156 6.02 22.99 -14.91
CA HIS A 156 5.19 24.21 -14.94
C HIS A 156 5.69 25.27 -15.93
N ILE A 157 6.73 24.97 -16.72
CA ILE A 157 7.39 25.92 -17.63
C ILE A 157 7.02 25.64 -19.12
N GLU A 158 6.21 24.61 -19.40
CA GLU A 158 5.63 24.35 -20.73
C GLU A 158 4.17 24.80 -20.84
#